data_AF-A0A1M6TXV3-F1
#
_entry.id   AF-A0A1M6TXV3-F1
#
_cell.length_a   1.000
_cell.length_b   1.000
_cell.length_c   1.000
_cell.angle_alpha   90.00
_cell.angle_beta   90.00
_cell.angle_gamma   90.00
#
_symmetry.space_group_name_H-M   'P 1'
#
loop_
_entity.id
_entity.type
_entity.pdbx_description
1 polymer ?
#
loop_
_entity_poly.entity_id
_entity_poly.type
_entity_poly.pdbx_seq_one_letter_code
_entity_poly.pdbx_strand_id
1 'polypeptide(L)' 'MRHLAILLTVAALVTSCSPEEQATGSVSKCATDLYRSYNPKAMVQCVDVCIKCDHGTATTCSTSCTLKGAR' A
#
# COMPACT_ATOMS: atom_id res chain seq x y z
N MET A 1 -28.97 22.79 -28.43
CA MET A 1 -27.52 22.90 -28.17
C MET A 1 -27.23 23.40 -26.74
N ARG A 2 -27.84 22.82 -25.70
CA ARG A 2 -27.64 23.30 -24.31
C ARG A 2 -27.84 22.24 -23.22
N HIS A 3 -28.13 21.00 -23.61
CA HIS A 3 -28.34 19.87 -22.69
C HIS A 3 -27.34 18.72 -22.91
N LEU A 4 -26.50 18.80 -23.94
CA LEU A 4 -25.46 17.80 -24.24
C LEU A 4 -24.15 18.07 -23.47
N ALA A 5 -24.03 19.21 -22.77
CA ALA A 5 -22.80 19.60 -22.08
C ALA A 5 -22.71 19.09 -20.63
N ILE A 6 -23.77 18.49 -20.09
CA ILE A 6 -23.88 18.20 -18.65
C ILE A 6 -23.53 16.74 -18.30
N LEU A 7 -23.45 15.85 -19.30
CA LEU A 7 -23.33 14.39 -19.07
C LEU A 7 -21.90 13.83 -19.07
N LEU A 8 -20.85 14.67 -19.18
CA LEU A 8 -19.47 14.19 -19.34
C LEU A 8 -18.48 14.75 -18.31
N THR A 9 -18.92 14.97 -17.06
CA THR A 9 -18.01 15.43 -15.98
C THR A 9 -17.85 14.46 -14.81
N VAL A 10 -18.45 13.26 -14.85
CA VAL A 10 -18.40 12.28 -13.74
C VAL A 10 -17.46 11.09 -14.03
N ALA A 11 -16.29 11.34 -14.61
CA ALA A 11 -15.35 10.28 -15.00
C ALA A 11 -13.98 10.34 -14.29
N ALA A 12 -13.79 11.13 -13.23
CA ALA A 12 -12.45 11.38 -12.69
C ALA A 12 -12.31 11.28 -11.17
N LEU A 13 -13.16 10.51 -10.48
CA LEU A 13 -13.03 10.30 -9.03
C LEU A 13 -12.84 8.82 -8.71
N VAL A 14 -11.73 8.20 -9.14
CA VAL A 14 -11.08 7.03 -8.49
C VAL A 14 -9.81 6.61 -9.25
N THR A 15 -8.86 7.51 -9.46
CA THR A 15 -7.51 7.11 -9.91
C THR A 15 -6.48 7.52 -8.87
N SER A 16 -6.51 6.87 -7.71
CA SER A 16 -5.39 6.90 -6.77
C SER A 16 -5.19 5.61 -5.99
N CYS A 17 -5.81 4.50 -6.42
CA CYS A 17 -5.28 3.20 -6.07
C CYS A 17 -4.02 3.01 -6.92
N SER A 18 -2.92 3.63 -6.51
CA SER A 18 -1.60 3.22 -6.98
C SER A 18 -1.39 1.82 -6.41
N PRO A 19 -1.37 0.75 -7.22
CA PRO A 19 -0.54 -0.38 -6.83
C PRO A 19 0.86 0.23 -6.75
N GLU A 20 1.29 0.48 -5.52
CA GLU A 20 2.68 0.77 -5.20
C GLU A 20 3.51 -0.42 -5.67
N GLU A 21 3.85 -0.44 -6.95
CA GLU A 21 4.99 -1.15 -7.49
C GLU A 21 6.25 -0.44 -6.99
N GLN A 22 6.40 -0.34 -5.67
CA GLN A 22 7.58 0.22 -5.05
C GLN A 22 8.65 -0.84 -5.03
N ALA A 23 9.58 -0.72 -5.99
CA ALA A 23 10.98 -1.08 -5.90
C ALA A 23 11.28 -2.07 -4.76
N THR A 24 11.03 -3.37 -5.00
CA THR A 24 11.22 -4.47 -4.05
C THR A 24 12.64 -4.49 -3.43
N GLY A 25 13.61 -3.81 -4.06
CA GLY A 25 14.96 -3.59 -3.53
C GLY A 25 15.10 -2.55 -2.42
N SER A 26 14.27 -1.49 -2.39
CA SER A 26 14.30 -0.46 -1.34
C SER A 26 13.68 -0.97 -0.03
N VAL A 27 12.50 -1.58 -0.16
CA VAL A 27 11.73 -2.11 0.96
C VAL A 27 12.46 -3.27 1.64
N SER A 28 13.14 -4.12 0.87
CA SER A 28 13.93 -5.22 1.46
C SER A 28 15.07 -4.73 2.33
N LYS A 29 15.78 -3.67 1.94
CA LYS A 29 16.83 -3.06 2.77
C LYS A 29 16.25 -2.42 4.05
N CYS A 30 15.20 -1.60 3.91
CA CYS A 30 14.55 -0.98 5.05
C CYS A 30 13.97 -2.01 6.03
N ALA A 31 13.37 -3.08 5.51
CA ALA A 31 12.87 -4.20 6.32
C ALA A 31 14.00 -4.90 7.07
N THR A 32 15.17 -5.12 6.46
CA THR A 32 16.33 -5.71 7.13
C THR A 32 16.98 -4.79 8.16
N ASP A 33 16.91 -3.46 7.95
CA ASP A 33 17.40 -2.48 8.92
C ASP A 33 16.49 -2.42 10.18
N LEU A 34 15.18 -2.64 10.01
CA LEU A 34 14.21 -2.73 11.12
C LEU A 34 14.23 -4.10 11.82
N TYR A 35 14.27 -5.16 11.02
CA TYR A 35 14.25 -6.54 11.48
C TYR A 35 15.33 -7.33 10.73
N ARG A 36 16.44 -7.64 11.43
CA ARG A 36 17.55 -8.43 10.87
C ARG A 36 17.08 -9.74 10.22
N SER A 37 16.03 -10.35 10.76
CA SER A 37 15.32 -11.49 10.18
C SER A 37 13.85 -11.13 10.00
N TYR A 38 13.58 -10.35 8.95
CA TYR A 38 12.23 -9.95 8.59
C TYR A 38 11.40 -11.17 8.15
N ASN A 39 10.26 -11.37 8.80
CA ASN A 39 9.26 -12.37 8.45
C ASN A 39 7.97 -11.67 7.98
N PRO A 40 7.70 -11.62 6.66
CA PRO A 40 6.48 -11.01 6.14
C PRO A 40 5.18 -11.75 6.54
N LYS A 41 5.29 -12.93 7.16
CA LYS A 41 4.14 -13.69 7.70
C LYS A 41 3.82 -13.36 9.15
N ALA A 42 4.70 -12.65 9.85
CA ALA A 42 4.40 -12.15 11.19
C ALA A 42 3.67 -10.81 11.08
N MET A 43 2.41 -10.75 11.52
CA MET A 43 1.56 -9.56 11.33
C MET A 43 2.22 -8.28 11.85
N VAL A 44 2.81 -8.34 13.05
CA VAL A 44 3.48 -7.19 13.66
C VAL A 44 4.64 -6.68 12.81
N GLN A 45 5.51 -7.59 12.32
CA GLN A 45 6.66 -7.19 11.52
C GLN A 45 6.24 -6.63 10.17
N CYS A 46 5.26 -7.26 9.52
CA CYS A 46 4.75 -6.80 8.23
C CYS A 46 4.14 -5.39 8.34
N VAL A 47 3.30 -5.14 9.36
CA VAL A 47 2.67 -3.83 9.55
C VAL A 47 3.70 -2.76 9.88
N ASP A 48 4.66 -3.05 10.76
CA ASP A 48 5.68 -2.09 11.17
C ASP A 48 6.62 -1.73 10.01
N VAL A 49 6.98 -2.70 9.15
CA VAL A 49 7.71 -2.45 7.90
C VAL A 49 6.86 -1.63 6.92
N CYS A 50 5.60 -1.97 6.71
CA CYS A 50 4.73 -1.21 5.80
C CYS A 50 4.57 0.26 6.26
N ILE A 51 4.45 0.51 7.56
CA ILE A 51 4.34 1.89 8.07
C ILE A 51 5.66 2.65 7.90
N LYS A 52 6.80 2.02 8.20
CA LYS A 52 8.11 2.71 8.23
C LYS A 52 8.79 2.80 6.86
N CYS A 53 8.64 1.77 6.03
CA CYS A 53 9.32 1.63 4.75
C CYS A 53 8.42 2.05 3.57
N ASP A 54 7.13 1.73 3.64
CA ASP A 54 6.17 2.02 2.56
C ASP A 54 5.30 3.26 2.88
N HIS A 55 5.50 3.86 4.06
CA HIS A 55 4.75 5.02 4.55
C HIS A 55 3.22 4.83 4.58
N GLY A 56 2.78 3.58 4.75
CA GLY A 56 1.36 3.23 4.86
C GLY A 56 0.75 3.60 6.21
N THR A 57 -0.59 3.59 6.27
CA THR A 57 -1.31 3.72 7.55
C THR A 57 -1.52 2.36 8.20
N ALA A 58 -1.72 2.30 9.52
CA ALA A 58 -1.98 1.05 10.23
C ALA A 58 -3.14 0.23 9.62
N THR A 59 -4.22 0.89 9.18
CA THR A 59 -5.38 0.23 8.55
C THR A 59 -5.01 -0.37 7.19
N THR A 60 -4.35 0.42 6.33
CA THR A 60 -3.91 -0.04 5.01
C THR A 60 -2.88 -1.16 5.13
N CYS A 61 -1.92 -1.01 6.04
CA CYS A 61 -0.87 -1.99 6.28
C CYS A 61 -1.44 -3.29 6.86
N SER A 62 -2.36 -3.23 7.81
CA SER A 62 -3.03 -4.43 8.34
C SER A 62 -3.75 -5.21 7.23
N THR A 63 -4.42 -4.49 6.33
CA THR A 63 -5.11 -5.09 5.18
C THR A 63 -4.10 -5.71 4.20
N SER A 64 -3.07 -4.97 3.81
CA SER A 64 -2.00 -5.44 2.90
C SER A 64 -1.29 -6.67 3.47
N CYS A 65 -0.95 -6.65 4.76
CA CYS A 65 -0.30 -7.76 5.46
C CYS A 65 -1.20 -9.00 5.54
N THR A 66 -2.50 -8.82 5.80
CA THR A 66 -3.47 -9.91 5.75
C THR A 66 -3.56 -10.53 4.35
N LEU A 67 -3.58 -9.70 3.30
CA LEU A 67 -3.58 -10.17 1.90
C LEU A 67 -2.26 -10.88 1.53
N LYS A 68 -1.12 -10.47 2.10
CA LYS A 68 0.17 -11.16 2.00
C LYS A 68 0.22 -12.45 2.85
N GLY A 69 -0.84 -12.75 3.61
CA GLY A 69 -0.99 -13.96 4.41
C GLY A 69 -0.27 -13.90 5.76
N ALA A 70 0.01 -12.71 6.27
CA ALA A 70 0.47 -12.54 7.64
C ALA A 70 -0.62 -12.89 8.64
N ARG A 71 -0.23 -13.42 9.80
CA ARG A 71 -1.13 -13.84 10.88
C ARG A 71 -0.58 -13.39 12.23
#